data_AF-A0A2T2US76-F1
#
_entry.id   AF-A0A2T2US76-F1
#
_cell.length_a   1.000
_cell.length_b   1.000
_cell.length_c   1.000
_cell.angle_alpha   90.00
_cell.angle_beta   90.00
_cell.angle_gamma   90.00
#
_symmetry.space_group_name_H-M   'P 1'
#
loop_
_entity.id
_entity.type
_entity.pdbx_description
1 polymer ?
#
loop_
_entity_poly.entity_id
_entity_poly.type
_entity_poly.pdbx_seq_one_letter_code
_entity_poly.pdbx_strand_id
1 'polypeptide(L)'
;MSPIDTLQASKRLQEEGVFSPEQAERIAEILSSLDVASATKDDLEELEARMEQRFDQVDERFEQVDRRFEQIDERFEQIEERFDQVDRRFEQIDERFGQVDRRFEQMDERLTQRIELSEERTEKQISQLQSNLYRVLLIGFGALSTLIIILNYVTG
;
A
#
# COMPACT_ATOMS: atom_id res chain seq x y z
N MET A 1 13.08 41.35 -47.83
CA MET A 1 13.49 42.74 -48.20
C MET A 1 14.62 42.63 -49.22
N SER A 2 14.61 43.35 -50.35
CA SER A 2 15.69 43.23 -51.36
C SER A 2 16.99 43.82 -50.80
N PRO A 3 18.17 43.20 -50.98
CA PRO A 3 19.45 43.76 -50.54
C PRO A 3 19.60 45.20 -51.04
N ILE A 4 20.19 46.06 -50.21
CA ILE A 4 20.45 47.45 -50.58
C ILE A 4 21.39 47.43 -51.80
N ASP A 5 20.96 48.04 -52.91
CA ASP A 5 21.82 48.23 -54.08
C ASP A 5 22.87 49.31 -53.78
N THR A 6 23.98 48.88 -53.18
CA THR A 6 25.10 49.72 -52.75
C THR A 6 25.81 50.40 -53.93
N LEU A 7 25.74 49.78 -55.11
CA LEU A 7 26.25 50.31 -56.38
C LEU A 7 25.41 51.49 -56.87
N GLN A 8 24.08 51.35 -56.84
CA GLN A 8 23.16 52.43 -57.19
C GLN A 8 23.19 53.56 -56.14
N ALA A 9 23.35 53.22 -54.86
CA ALA A 9 23.49 54.21 -53.78
C ALA A 9 24.78 55.02 -53.91
N SER A 10 25.93 54.38 -54.19
CA SER A 10 27.22 55.06 -54.39
C SER A 10 27.18 56.02 -55.59
N LYS A 11 26.61 55.59 -56.73
CA LYS A 11 26.47 56.45 -57.91
C LYS A 11 25.64 57.71 -57.64
N ARG A 12 24.53 57.57 -56.93
CA ARG A 12 23.68 58.72 -56.55
C ARG A 12 24.40 59.70 -55.64
N LEU A 13 25.15 59.20 -54.65
CA LEU A 13 25.94 60.04 -53.73
C LEU A 13 27.04 60.84 -54.45
N GLN A 14 27.60 60.29 -55.54
CA GLN A 14 28.55 60.97 -56.41
C GLN A 14 27.87 61.99 -57.34
N GLU A 15 26.71 61.65 -57.90
CA GLU A 15 25.94 62.50 -58.82
C GLU A 15 25.38 63.76 -58.13
N GLU A 16 25.04 63.68 -56.85
CA GLU A 16 24.60 64.86 -56.07
C GLU A 16 25.75 65.84 -55.77
N GLY A 17 27.01 65.47 -56.04
CA GLY A 17 28.18 66.35 -55.91
C GLY A 17 28.58 66.69 -54.47
N VAL A 18 27.87 66.15 -53.48
CA VAL A 18 28.09 66.40 -52.04
C VAL A 18 29.24 65.56 -51.48
N PHE A 19 29.51 64.39 -52.08
CA PHE A 19 30.50 63.43 -51.59
C PHE A 19 31.54 63.10 -52.66
N SER A 20 32.81 62.99 -52.25
CA SER A 20 33.86 62.47 -53.13
C SER A 20 33.67 60.98 -53.43
N PRO A 21 34.25 60.45 -54.52
CA PRO A 21 34.14 59.02 -54.88
C PRO A 21 34.53 58.08 -53.72
N GLU A 22 35.61 58.39 -52.99
CA GLU A 22 36.05 57.60 -51.84
C GLU A 22 35.07 57.65 -50.66
N GLN A 23 34.40 58.78 -50.43
CA GLN A 23 33.41 58.90 -49.37
C GLN A 23 32.13 58.13 -49.70
N ALA A 24 31.67 58.19 -50.95
CA ALA A 24 30.51 57.43 -51.41
C ALA A 24 30.73 55.91 -51.33
N GLU A 25 31.94 55.45 -51.64
CA GLU A 25 32.31 54.04 -51.56
C GLU A 25 32.37 53.54 -50.11
N ARG A 26 32.96 54.31 -49.18
CA ARG A 26 32.95 53.98 -47.75
C ARG A 26 31.53 53.95 -47.15
N ILE A 27 30.66 54.87 -47.56
CA ILE A 27 29.25 54.87 -47.13
C ILE A 27 28.52 53.64 -47.66
N ALA A 28 28.75 53.28 -48.92
CA ALA A 28 28.18 52.08 -49.53
C ALA A 28 28.67 50.79 -48.85
N GLU A 29 29.94 50.74 -48.45
CA GLU A 29 30.53 49.64 -47.68
C GLU A 29 29.91 49.51 -46.28
N ILE A 30 29.74 50.63 -45.58
CA ILE A 30 29.05 50.68 -44.27
C ILE A 30 27.60 50.21 -44.41
N LEU A 31 26.87 50.70 -45.41
CA LEU A 31 25.49 50.28 -45.69
C LEU A 31 25.41 48.80 -46.02
N SER A 32 26.37 48.27 -46.79
CA SER A 32 26.47 46.83 -47.06
C SER A 32 26.64 46.06 -45.76
N SER A 33 27.56 46.47 -44.88
CA SER A 33 27.81 45.77 -43.62
C SER A 33 26.62 45.80 -42.64
N LEU A 34 25.83 46.87 -42.67
CA LEU A 34 24.61 47.03 -41.87
C LEU A 34 23.48 46.13 -42.39
N ASP A 35 23.34 45.98 -43.71
CA ASP A 35 22.34 45.10 -44.34
C ASP A 35 22.57 43.64 -43.96
N VAL A 36 23.83 43.20 -43.85
CA VAL A 36 24.18 41.83 -43.42
C VAL A 36 23.99 41.62 -41.91
N ALA A 37 24.04 42.68 -41.10
CA ALA A 37 23.93 42.59 -39.64
C ALA A 37 22.49 42.65 -39.12
N SER A 38 21.52 43.03 -39.96
CA SER A 38 20.11 43.13 -39.56
C SER A 38 19.32 41.85 -39.86
N ALA A 39 18.59 41.35 -38.87
CA ALA A 39 17.57 40.32 -39.12
C ALA A 39 16.49 40.88 -40.05
N THR A 40 16.13 40.12 -41.07
CA THR A 40 15.08 40.52 -42.01
C THR A 40 13.70 40.23 -41.44
N LYS A 41 12.67 40.85 -42.02
CA LYS A 41 11.27 40.51 -41.71
C LYS A 41 10.98 39.02 -41.94
N ASP A 42 11.58 38.44 -42.98
CA ASP A 42 11.38 37.03 -43.35
C ASP A 42 12.02 36.11 -42.28
N ASP A 43 13.19 36.48 -41.73
CA ASP A 43 13.82 35.75 -40.61
C ASP A 43 12.97 35.80 -39.33
N LEU A 44 12.32 36.93 -39.06
CA LEU A 44 11.43 37.10 -37.92
C LEU A 44 10.14 36.28 -38.08
N GLU A 45 9.56 36.24 -39.28
CA GLU A 45 8.39 35.40 -39.59
C GLU A 45 8.73 33.90 -39.46
N GLU A 46 9.92 33.48 -39.90
CA GLU A 46 10.37 32.09 -39.71
C GLU A 46 10.58 31.77 -38.23
N LEU A 47 11.16 32.70 -37.46
CA LEU A 47 11.35 32.53 -36.02
C LEU A 47 10.00 32.44 -35.28
N GLU A 48 9.04 33.29 -35.63
CA GLU A 48 7.68 33.28 -35.08
C GLU A 48 6.98 31.95 -35.37
N ALA A 49 7.04 31.47 -36.62
CA ALA A 49 6.47 30.18 -37.00
C ALA A 49 7.12 29.01 -36.24
N ARG A 50 8.45 29.04 -36.05
CA ARG A 50 9.15 28.03 -35.23
C ARG A 50 8.78 28.13 -33.76
N MET A 51 8.56 29.32 -33.22
CA MET A 51 8.11 29.51 -31.84
C MET A 51 6.71 28.95 -31.65
N GLU A 52 5.76 29.29 -32.53
CA GLU A 52 4.38 28.78 -32.50
C GLU A 52 4.38 27.26 -32.48
N GLN A 53 5.11 26.63 -33.42
CA GLN A 53 5.23 25.18 -33.48
C GLN A 53 5.79 24.57 -32.18
N ARG A 54 6.74 25.25 -31.52
CA ARG A 54 7.30 24.77 -30.25
C ARG A 54 6.33 24.95 -29.10
N PHE A 55 5.50 26.00 -29.10
CA PHE A 55 4.44 26.19 -28.10
C PHE A 55 3.36 25.13 -28.27
N ASP A 56 2.91 24.85 -29.50
CA ASP A 56 1.96 23.75 -29.77
C ASP A 56 2.48 22.41 -29.23
N GLN A 57 3.76 22.09 -29.47
CA GLN A 57 4.39 20.87 -28.94
C GLN A 57 4.46 20.86 -27.41
N VAL A 58 4.62 22.02 -26.78
CA VAL A 58 4.62 22.14 -25.32
C VAL A 58 3.22 21.90 -24.78
N ASP A 59 2.19 22.47 -25.39
CA ASP A 59 0.80 22.30 -25.00
C ASP A 59 0.37 20.83 -25.14
N GLU A 60 0.69 20.17 -26.25
CA GLU A 60 0.45 18.72 -26.43
C GLU A 60 1.11 17.88 -25.33
N ARG A 61 2.31 18.27 -24.89
CA ARG A 61 3.02 17.57 -23.81
C ARG A 61 2.36 17.82 -22.45
N PHE A 62 1.85 19.01 -22.19
CA PHE A 62 1.11 19.30 -20.96
C PHE A 62 -0.19 18.51 -20.92
N GLU A 63 -0.95 18.43 -22.01
CA GLU A 63 -2.13 17.58 -22.06
C GLU A 63 -1.82 16.09 -21.80
N GLN A 64 -0.69 15.60 -22.32
CA GLN A 64 -0.24 14.23 -22.02
C GLN A 64 0.11 14.04 -20.54
N VAL A 65 0.68 15.06 -19.91
CA VAL A 65 0.98 15.05 -18.47
C VAL A 65 -0.32 15.03 -17.67
N ASP A 66 -1.29 15.87 -18.01
CA ASP A 66 -2.59 15.92 -17.33
C ASP A 66 -3.31 14.58 -17.41
N ARG A 67 -3.39 13.97 -18.61
CA ARG A 67 -3.96 12.61 -18.77
C ARG A 67 -3.25 11.55 -17.95
N ARG A 68 -1.93 11.68 -17.73
CA ARG A 68 -1.18 10.75 -16.88
C ARG A 68 -1.48 10.96 -15.40
N PHE A 69 -1.72 12.19 -14.97
CA PHE A 69 -2.14 12.49 -13.60
C PHE A 69 -3.55 11.97 -13.32
N GLU A 70 -4.50 12.15 -14.24
CA GLU A 70 -5.84 11.55 -14.13
C GLU A 70 -5.77 10.02 -13.95
N GLN A 71 -4.94 9.34 -14.74
CA GLN A 71 -4.72 7.89 -14.59
C GLN A 71 -4.05 7.51 -13.27
N ILE A 72 -3.21 8.38 -12.71
CA ILE A 72 -2.60 8.15 -11.40
C ILE A 72 -3.66 8.28 -10.32
N ASP A 73 -4.52 9.30 -10.39
CA ASP A 73 -5.60 9.53 -9.43
C ASP A 73 -6.59 8.35 -9.42
N GLU A 74 -7.04 7.88 -10.59
CA GLU A 74 -7.88 6.68 -10.70
C GLU A 74 -7.24 5.44 -10.07
N ARG A 75 -5.92 5.28 -10.21
CA ARG A 75 -5.19 4.17 -9.60
C ARG A 75 -5.08 4.31 -8.08
N PHE A 76 -4.98 5.53 -7.56
CA PHE A 76 -4.98 5.77 -6.12
C PHE A 76 -6.35 5.47 -5.51
N GLU A 77 -7.45 5.89 -6.16
CA GLU A 77 -8.81 5.54 -5.73
C GLU A 77 -9.00 4.01 -5.65
N GLN A 78 -8.55 3.28 -6.68
CA GLN A 78 -8.60 1.81 -6.67
C GLN A 78 -7.74 1.19 -5.55
N ILE A 79 -6.61 1.83 -5.20
CA ILE A 79 -5.77 1.37 -4.08
C ILE A 79 -6.50 1.58 -2.76
N GLU A 80 -7.13 2.74 -2.56
CA GLU A 80 -7.91 3.06 -1.35
C GLU A 80 -9.05 2.05 -1.16
N GLU A 81 -9.85 1.77 -2.20
CA GLU A 81 -10.92 0.78 -2.13
C GLU A 81 -10.41 -0.62 -1.74
N ARG A 82 -9.21 -1.00 -2.21
CA ARG A 82 -8.60 -2.27 -1.85
C ARG A 82 -8.12 -2.30 -0.40
N PHE A 83 -7.60 -1.18 0.12
CA PHE A 83 -7.25 -1.07 1.53
C PHE A 83 -8.48 -1.19 2.42
N ASP A 84 -9.57 -0.49 2.09
CA ASP A 84 -10.85 -0.62 2.79
C ASP A 84 -11.38 -2.06 2.80
N GLN A 85 -11.21 -2.78 1.69
CA GLN A 85 -11.58 -4.20 1.62
C GLN A 85 -10.69 -5.07 2.52
N VAL A 86 -9.40 -4.77 2.60
CA VAL A 86 -8.45 -5.47 3.47
C VAL A 86 -8.82 -5.23 4.93
N ASP A 87 -9.12 -4.00 5.33
CA ASP A 87 -9.51 -3.66 6.70
C ASP A 87 -10.78 -4.42 7.13
N ARG A 88 -11.82 -4.42 6.29
CA ARG A 88 -13.03 -5.21 6.53
C ARG A 88 -12.76 -6.70 6.70
N ARG A 89 -11.77 -7.26 5.98
CA ARG A 89 -11.39 -8.66 6.11
C ARG A 89 -10.67 -8.92 7.43
N PHE A 90 -9.85 -7.99 7.91
CA PHE A 90 -9.18 -8.10 9.20
C PHE A 90 -10.20 -8.02 10.35
N GLU A 91 -11.17 -7.12 10.29
CA GLU A 91 -12.26 -7.05 11.27
C GLU A 91 -13.02 -8.39 11.38
N GLN A 92 -13.37 -9.00 10.24
CA GLN A 92 -14.01 -10.33 10.22
C GLN A 92 -13.13 -11.44 10.78
N ILE A 93 -11.80 -11.36 10.58
CA ILE A 93 -10.86 -12.31 11.15
C ILE A 93 -10.83 -12.16 12.68
N ASP A 94 -10.76 -10.94 13.19
CA ASP A 94 -10.75 -10.65 14.62
C ASP A 94 -12.05 -11.13 15.30
N GLU A 95 -13.20 -10.90 14.68
CA GLU A 95 -14.49 -11.44 15.17
C GLU A 95 -14.48 -12.97 15.26
N ARG A 96 -13.93 -13.65 14.25
CA ARG A 96 -13.83 -15.11 14.23
C ARG A 96 -12.87 -15.62 15.29
N PHE A 97 -11.74 -14.97 15.51
CA PHE A 97 -10.82 -15.32 16.60
C PHE A 97 -11.51 -15.14 17.96
N GLY A 98 -12.21 -14.03 18.17
CA GLY A 98 -12.98 -13.84 19.41
C GLY A 98 -14.07 -14.90 19.62
N GLN A 99 -14.70 -15.42 18.55
CA GLN A 99 -15.62 -16.56 18.66
C GLN A 99 -14.90 -17.87 19.02
N VAL A 100 -13.70 -18.08 18.50
CA VAL A 100 -12.88 -19.26 18.81
C VAL A 100 -12.45 -19.22 20.28
N ASP A 101 -11.99 -18.08 20.78
CA ASP A 101 -11.59 -17.91 22.18
C ASP A 101 -12.74 -18.24 23.12
N ARG A 102 -13.94 -17.69 22.87
CA ARG A 102 -15.14 -18.01 23.66
C ARG A 102 -15.49 -19.50 23.64
N ARG A 103 -15.28 -20.19 22.51
CA ARG A 103 -15.51 -21.64 22.43
C ARG A 103 -14.49 -22.41 23.26
N PHE A 104 -13.23 -21.98 23.26
CA PHE A 104 -12.19 -22.58 24.09
C PHE A 104 -12.48 -22.37 25.57
N GLU A 105 -12.88 -21.17 26.00
CA GLU A 105 -13.30 -20.90 27.38
C GLU A 105 -14.45 -21.83 27.80
N GLN A 106 -15.50 -21.94 26.98
CA GLN A 106 -16.61 -22.85 27.27
C GLN A 106 -16.19 -24.33 27.30
N MET A 107 -15.23 -24.73 26.48
CA MET A 107 -14.69 -26.09 26.51
C MET A 107 -13.91 -26.34 27.80
N ASP A 108 -13.10 -25.38 28.22
CA ASP A 108 -12.29 -25.46 29.44
C ASP A 108 -13.17 -25.55 30.69
N GLU A 109 -14.22 -24.72 30.77
CA GLU A 109 -15.22 -24.80 31.84
C GLU A 109 -15.90 -26.18 31.90
N ARG A 110 -16.33 -26.70 30.74
CA ARG A 110 -16.99 -28.02 30.65
C ARG A 110 -16.06 -29.16 31.02
N LEU A 111 -14.78 -29.08 30.64
CA LEU A 111 -13.78 -30.08 31.00
C LEU A 111 -13.51 -30.06 32.49
N THR A 112 -13.35 -28.87 33.07
CA THR A 112 -13.16 -28.68 34.51
C THR A 112 -14.33 -29.27 35.31
N GLN A 113 -15.57 -28.93 34.96
CA GLN A 113 -16.76 -29.49 35.60
C GLN A 113 -16.85 -31.03 35.47
N ARG A 114 -16.45 -31.58 34.32
CA ARG A 114 -16.45 -33.04 34.11
C ARG A 114 -15.40 -33.74 34.95
N ILE A 115 -14.22 -33.13 35.12
CA ILE A 115 -13.16 -33.65 35.96
C ILE A 115 -13.62 -33.65 37.42
N GLU A 116 -14.12 -32.51 37.92
CA GLU A 116 -14.64 -32.39 39.30
C GLU A 116 -15.75 -33.42 39.59
N LEU A 117 -16.72 -33.56 38.69
CA LEU A 117 -17.79 -34.56 38.83
C LEU A 117 -17.25 -36.00 38.81
N SER A 118 -16.24 -36.27 37.99
CA SER A 118 -15.60 -37.59 37.92
C SER A 118 -14.82 -37.90 39.20
N GLU A 119 -14.13 -36.92 39.76
CA GLU A 119 -13.42 -37.03 41.04
C GLU A 119 -14.42 -37.32 42.17
N GLU A 120 -15.50 -36.56 42.29
CA GLU A 120 -16.54 -36.77 43.32
C GLU A 120 -17.17 -38.17 43.21
N ARG A 121 -17.45 -38.63 41.99
CA ARG A 121 -17.96 -40.01 41.76
C ARG A 121 -16.96 -41.06 42.20
N THR A 122 -15.67 -40.84 41.91
CA THR A 122 -14.60 -41.77 42.27
C THR A 122 -14.43 -41.85 43.80
N GLU A 123 -14.47 -40.71 44.49
CA GLU A 123 -14.43 -40.65 45.96
C GLU A 123 -15.61 -41.38 46.61
N LYS A 124 -16.82 -41.20 46.07
CA LYS A 124 -18.01 -41.94 46.53
C LYS A 124 -17.86 -43.45 46.32
N GLN A 125 -17.36 -43.87 45.15
CA GLN A 125 -17.11 -45.28 44.87
C GLN A 125 -16.09 -45.88 45.83
N ILE A 126 -14.98 -45.17 46.10
CA ILE A 126 -13.97 -45.60 47.07
C ILE A 126 -14.57 -45.75 48.47
N SER A 127 -15.34 -44.76 48.93
CA SER A 127 -15.99 -44.79 50.24
C SER A 127 -16.97 -45.96 50.38
N GLN A 128 -17.75 -46.24 49.32
CA GLN A 128 -18.66 -47.38 49.28
C GLN A 128 -17.90 -48.72 49.33
N LEU A 129 -16.82 -48.86 48.57
CA LEU A 129 -15.97 -50.06 48.58
C LEU A 129 -15.36 -50.29 49.96
N GLN A 130 -14.85 -49.24 50.60
CA GLN A 130 -14.33 -49.32 51.97
C GLN A 130 -15.40 -49.77 52.96
N SER A 131 -16.60 -49.18 52.92
CA SER A 131 -17.73 -49.60 53.76
C SER A 131 -18.09 -51.07 53.53
N ASN A 132 -18.16 -51.52 52.27
CA ASN A 132 -18.46 -52.91 51.94
C ASN A 132 -17.37 -53.85 52.47
N LEU A 133 -16.09 -53.48 52.35
CA LEU A 133 -14.97 -54.24 52.89
C LEU A 133 -15.06 -54.37 54.41
N TYR A 134 -15.31 -53.27 55.12
CA TYR A 134 -15.50 -53.29 56.58
C TYR A 134 -16.65 -54.21 57.00
N ARG A 135 -17.78 -54.17 56.29
CA ARG A 135 -18.93 -55.06 56.56
C ARG A 135 -18.55 -56.54 56.39
N VAL A 136 -17.87 -56.89 55.29
CA VAL A 136 -17.43 -58.27 55.03
C VAL A 136 -16.44 -58.75 56.09
N LEU A 137 -15.45 -57.92 56.44
CA LEU A 137 -14.48 -58.24 57.48
C LEU A 137 -15.16 -58.43 58.84
N LEU A 138 -16.09 -57.55 59.22
CA LEU A 138 -16.82 -57.64 60.47
C LEU A 138 -17.63 -58.94 60.58
N ILE A 139 -18.34 -59.33 59.50
CA ILE A 139 -19.08 -60.60 59.44
C ILE A 139 -18.11 -61.78 59.54
N GLY A 140 -17.00 -61.75 58.81
CA GLY A 140 -15.98 -62.81 58.82
C GLY A 140 -15.35 -63.02 60.19
N PHE A 141 -14.94 -61.94 60.87
CA PHE A 141 -14.40 -62.02 62.24
C PHE A 141 -15.44 -62.54 63.23
N GLY A 142 -16.70 -62.11 63.11
CA GLY A 142 -17.80 -62.61 63.94
C GLY A 142 -17.99 -64.12 63.78
N ALA A 143 -18.05 -64.61 62.54
CA ALA A 143 -18.18 -66.04 62.22
C ALA A 143 -16.98 -66.87 62.71
N LEU A 144 -15.77 -66.33 62.60
CA LEU A 144 -14.57 -66.99 63.11
C LEU A 144 -14.59 -67.09 64.64
N SER A 145 -14.99 -66.01 65.33
CA SER A 145 -15.10 -65.99 66.78
C SER A 145 -16.11 -67.02 67.29
N THR A 146 -17.27 -67.14 66.65
CA THR A 146 -18.28 -68.14 67.05
C THR A 146 -17.79 -69.57 66.80
N LEU A 147 -17.10 -69.82 65.69
CA LEU A 147 -16.49 -71.13 65.41
C LEU A 147 -15.45 -71.53 66.47
N ILE A 148 -14.58 -70.60 66.88
CA ILE A 148 -13.58 -70.84 67.94
C ILE A 148 -14.26 -71.19 69.27
N ILE A 149 -15.33 -70.47 69.64
CA ILE A 149 -16.09 -70.76 70.86
C ILE A 149 -16.69 -72.17 70.81
N ILE A 150 -17.28 -72.57 69.68
CA ILE A 150 -17.88 -73.91 69.51
C ILE A 150 -16.80 -75.00 69.59
N LEU A 151 -15.66 -74.84 68.92
CA LEU A 151 -14.56 -75.82 68.96
C LEU A 151 -14.01 -75.99 70.37
N ASN A 152 -13.83 -74.90 71.12
CA ASN A 152 -13.37 -74.95 72.51
C ASN A 152 -14.38 -75.66 73.43
N TYR A 153 -15.69 -75.52 73.18
CA TYR A 153 -16.74 -76.20 73.96
C TYR A 153 -16.83 -77.71 73.68
N VAL A 154 -16.54 -78.15 72.45
CA VAL A 154 -16.62 -79.58 72.08
C VAL A 154 -15.37 -80.36 72.50
N THR A 155 -14.21 -79.70 72.60
CA THR A 155 -12.92 -80.36 72.87
C THR A 155 -12.48 -80.33 74.33
N GLY A 156 -13.11 -79.51 75.17
CA GLY A 156 -12.88 -79.45 76.63
C GLY A 156 -13.95 -80.20 77.41
#